data_AF-A0A180FZY7-F1
#
_entry.id   AF-A0A180FZY7-F1
#
_cell.length_a   1.000
_cell.length_b   1.000
_cell.length_c   1.000
_cell.angle_alpha   90.00
_cell.angle_beta   90.00
_cell.angle_gamma   90.00
#
_symmetry.space_group_name_H-M   'P 1'
#
loop_
_entity.id
_entity.type
_entity.pdbx_description
1 polymer ?
#
loop_
_entity_poly.entity_id
_entity_poly.type
_entity_poly.pdbx_seq_one_letter_code
_entity_poly.pdbx_strand_id
1 'polypeptide(L)'
;MRGGLRYPMTLHVEPRCRGGLHTSLFVAVKPATPRPQPSRTPCPPRPGSEILANRGPSSSASRPTSPAAVDEATNIDPPSLANWVYSSKLTTLYLDVLTEIASPGTTFEHKNASLTGVCKASIGVEILKGLLSGGAHVIVTTSRYSRATVEYYQAIYQEAGSRGSRLTVLPFNQGSKQDVEDKGLAMDLDYILPFAAIPENGREINGLDDRSELAHRVMLTNLLRLMGEVKKKKHALKLVTRPTQVVLPLSPNHGNFGN
;
A
#
# COMPACT_ATOMS: atom_id res chain seq x y z
N MET A 1 22.42 7.73 -20.86
CA MET A 1 22.25 8.41 -19.56
C MET A 1 20.94 9.19 -19.59
N ARG A 2 19.88 8.74 -18.91
CA ARG A 2 18.70 9.58 -18.61
C ARG A 2 18.53 9.56 -17.10
N GLY A 3 18.66 10.73 -16.48
CA GLY A 3 18.54 10.90 -15.03
C GLY A 3 17.12 10.55 -14.59
N GLY A 4 16.94 9.36 -14.02
CA GLY A 4 15.75 9.05 -13.25
C GLY A 4 15.74 9.94 -12.01
N LEU A 5 14.59 10.55 -11.71
CA LEU A 5 14.39 11.27 -10.44
C LEU A 5 14.77 10.32 -9.29
N ARG A 6 15.86 10.63 -8.58
CA ARG A 6 16.30 9.91 -7.37
C ARG A 6 15.78 10.58 -6.09
N TYR A 7 14.78 11.44 -6.22
CA TYR A 7 14.32 12.29 -5.13
C TYR A 7 12.85 12.02 -4.85
N PRO A 8 12.47 11.97 -3.56
CA PRO A 8 11.08 11.83 -3.19
C PRO A 8 10.28 13.02 -3.73
N MET A 9 9.10 12.74 -4.29
CA MET A 9 8.19 13.80 -4.73
C MET A 9 7.16 14.03 -3.64
N THR A 10 6.97 15.29 -3.24
CA THR A 10 5.99 15.64 -2.22
C THR A 10 5.01 16.70 -2.72
N LEU A 11 3.72 16.42 -2.57
CA LEU A 11 2.59 17.25 -2.97
C LEU A 11 1.84 17.70 -1.72
N HIS A 12 1.47 18.97 -1.65
CA HIS A 12 0.68 19.54 -0.56
C HIS A 12 -0.27 20.63 -1.10
N VAL A 13 -1.38 20.88 -0.41
CA VAL A 13 -2.29 21.99 -0.68
C VAL A 13 -1.95 23.14 0.28
N GLU A 14 -1.48 24.27 -0.25
CA GLU A 14 -1.22 25.45 0.58
C GLU A 14 -2.53 26.16 1.00
N PRO A 15 -2.59 26.70 2.23
CA PRO A 15 -3.68 27.58 2.63
C PRO A 15 -3.63 28.88 1.82
N ARG A 16 -4.75 29.26 1.19
CA ARG A 16 -4.85 30.53 0.43
C ARG A 16 -4.47 31.72 1.31
N CYS A 17 -3.43 32.47 0.93
CA CYS A 17 -3.44 33.91 1.17
C CYS A 17 -4.54 34.53 0.28
N ARG A 18 -5.31 35.48 0.83
CA ARG A 18 -6.48 36.07 0.15
C ARG A 18 -6.09 36.64 -1.22
N GLY A 19 -6.67 36.10 -2.29
CA GLY A 19 -6.66 36.66 -3.64
C GLY A 19 -5.66 36.01 -4.61
N GLY A 20 -6.11 35.00 -5.36
CA GLY A 20 -5.33 34.44 -6.47
C GLY A 20 -5.86 33.08 -6.95
N LEU A 21 -5.93 32.88 -8.26
CA LEU A 21 -6.39 31.63 -8.91
C LEU A 21 -5.56 30.40 -8.51
N HIS A 22 -6.23 29.23 -8.52
CA HIS A 22 -5.70 27.90 -8.21
C HIS A 22 -4.29 27.68 -8.78
N THR A 23 -3.28 27.67 -7.92
CA THR A 23 -1.94 27.19 -8.28
C THR A 23 -1.46 26.23 -7.19
N SER A 24 -1.43 24.93 -7.48
CA SER A 24 -0.80 23.94 -6.61
C SER A 24 0.72 24.16 -6.65
N LEU A 25 1.35 24.44 -5.51
CA LEU A 25 2.80 24.62 -5.44
C LEU A 25 3.49 23.25 -5.33
N PHE A 26 4.38 22.96 -6.29
CA PHE A 26 5.11 21.70 -6.38
C PHE A 26 6.52 21.86 -5.80
N VAL A 27 6.87 21.08 -4.77
CA VAL A 27 8.21 21.13 -4.16
C VAL A 27 8.85 19.74 -4.18
N ALA A 28 9.90 19.59 -4.99
CA ALA A 28 10.83 18.46 -4.87
C ALA A 28 11.84 18.77 -3.76
N VAL A 29 11.80 18.03 -2.65
CA VAL A 29 12.72 18.25 -1.51
C VAL A 29 13.97 17.36 -1.68
N LYS A 30 15.16 17.96 -1.63
CA LYS A 30 16.47 17.29 -1.82
C LYS A 30 17.10 16.92 -0.47
N PRO A 31 17.32 15.63 -0.14
CA PRO A 31 18.13 15.23 1.02
C PRO A 31 19.63 15.09 0.68
N ALA A 32 20.46 15.11 1.73
CA ALA A 32 21.93 15.19 1.68
C ALA A 32 22.60 14.01 0.95
N THR A 33 23.65 14.31 0.19
CA THR A 33 24.39 13.42 -0.72
C THR A 33 25.26 12.36 -0.02
N PRO A 34 25.15 11.06 -0.36
CA PRO A 34 26.18 10.05 -0.05
C PRO A 34 27.24 9.93 -1.17
N ARG A 35 28.48 9.54 -0.80
CA ARG A 35 29.65 9.36 -1.69
C ARG A 35 29.51 8.19 -2.68
N PRO A 36 30.18 8.23 -3.85
CA PRO A 36 30.04 7.23 -4.90
C PRO A 36 30.89 5.96 -4.70
N GLN A 37 30.38 4.82 -5.16
CA GLN A 37 31.12 3.57 -5.39
C GLN A 37 31.06 3.13 -6.86
N PRO A 38 32.05 2.36 -7.37
CA PRO A 38 32.31 2.20 -8.80
C PRO A 38 31.44 1.15 -9.54
N SER A 39 31.29 1.39 -10.84
CA SER A 39 30.42 0.72 -11.81
C SER A 39 30.88 -0.70 -12.23
N ARG A 40 29.91 -1.60 -12.46
CA ARG A 40 30.08 -2.83 -13.26
C ARG A 40 29.10 -2.84 -14.44
N THR A 41 29.61 -3.21 -15.61
CA THR A 41 28.99 -3.23 -16.95
C THR A 41 28.07 -4.44 -17.17
N PRO A 42 26.99 -4.35 -17.98
CA PRO A 42 26.19 -5.51 -18.40
C PRO A 42 26.53 -6.03 -19.81
N CYS A 43 26.43 -7.35 -20.00
CA CYS A 43 26.53 -8.07 -21.28
C CYS A 43 25.17 -8.17 -22.03
N PRO A 44 25.17 -8.41 -23.37
CA PRO A 44 24.02 -8.22 -24.26
C PRO A 44 23.13 -9.47 -24.46
N PRO A 45 21.90 -9.33 -25.04
CA PRO A 45 20.97 -10.42 -25.28
C PRO A 45 21.05 -11.02 -26.70
N ARG A 46 20.46 -12.21 -26.90
CA ARG A 46 20.19 -12.83 -28.22
C ARG A 46 18.82 -13.56 -28.27
N PRO A 47 18.27 -13.81 -29.49
CA PRO A 47 16.84 -13.57 -29.77
C PRO A 47 15.99 -14.81 -30.16
N GLY A 48 14.67 -14.68 -29.96
CA GLY A 48 13.59 -14.93 -30.95
C GLY A 48 13.13 -16.36 -31.30
N SER A 49 11.82 -16.62 -31.13
CA SER A 49 10.96 -17.25 -32.17
C SER A 49 9.46 -17.22 -31.76
N GLU A 50 8.61 -16.68 -32.63
CA GLU A 50 7.14 -16.84 -32.66
C GLU A 50 6.74 -18.18 -33.29
N ILE A 51 5.48 -18.65 -33.07
CA ILE A 51 4.48 -19.07 -34.10
C ILE A 51 3.26 -19.84 -33.48
N LEU A 52 2.06 -19.36 -33.86
CA LEU A 52 0.68 -19.91 -34.05
C LEU A 52 0.04 -21.10 -33.25
N ALA A 53 -1.11 -20.77 -32.62
CA ALA A 53 -2.51 -21.17 -32.87
C ALA A 53 -3.02 -22.65 -32.92
N ASN A 54 -4.02 -22.98 -32.08
CA ASN A 54 -5.41 -23.42 -32.43
C ASN A 54 -6.27 -23.81 -31.18
N ARG A 55 -7.46 -23.18 -30.94
CA ARG A 55 -8.88 -23.68 -31.03
C ARG A 55 -9.18 -25.02 -30.31
N GLY A 56 -9.86 -25.07 -29.14
CA GLY A 56 -11.33 -24.99 -28.85
C GLY A 56 -11.79 -26.30 -28.11
N PRO A 57 -13.01 -26.50 -27.53
CA PRO A 57 -14.19 -25.64 -27.38
C PRO A 57 -14.77 -25.56 -25.92
N SER A 58 -15.94 -24.91 -25.83
CA SER A 58 -16.81 -24.50 -24.71
C SER A 58 -17.50 -25.58 -23.85
N SER A 59 -17.84 -25.24 -22.60
CA SER A 59 -19.09 -25.69 -21.95
C SER A 59 -19.56 -24.74 -20.84
N SER A 60 -20.81 -24.28 -20.97
CA SER A 60 -21.64 -23.55 -20.03
C SER A 60 -22.06 -24.40 -18.82
N ALA A 61 -22.13 -23.82 -17.61
CA ALA A 61 -22.97 -24.35 -16.54
C ALA A 61 -23.42 -23.22 -15.59
N SER A 62 -24.64 -23.38 -15.10
CA SER A 62 -25.59 -22.39 -14.59
C SER A 62 -25.43 -22.02 -13.12
N ARG A 63 -25.92 -20.81 -12.82
CA ARG A 63 -26.06 -20.17 -11.51
C ARG A 63 -27.34 -20.65 -10.81
N PRO A 64 -27.36 -20.92 -9.50
CA PRO A 64 -28.59 -20.90 -8.71
C PRO A 64 -28.64 -19.66 -7.81
N THR A 65 -29.84 -19.08 -7.74
CA THR A 65 -30.28 -17.96 -6.92
C THR A 65 -31.13 -18.45 -5.76
N SER A 66 -30.91 -17.97 -4.53
CA SER A 66 -31.93 -17.57 -3.52
C SER A 66 -31.22 -17.15 -2.20
N PRO A 67 -31.92 -16.60 -1.19
CA PRO A 67 -32.07 -15.16 -0.95
C PRO A 67 -31.29 -14.65 0.27
N ALA A 68 -30.89 -13.37 0.18
CA ALA A 68 -30.39 -12.46 1.22
C ALA A 68 -30.27 -13.02 2.66
N ALA A 69 -29.10 -13.57 2.98
CA ALA A 69 -28.60 -13.58 4.35
C ALA A 69 -27.95 -12.21 4.60
N VAL A 70 -28.29 -11.57 5.73
CA VAL A 70 -27.56 -10.42 6.27
C VAL A 70 -26.06 -10.76 6.27
N ASP A 71 -25.28 -10.00 5.50
CA ASP A 71 -23.91 -10.33 5.12
C ASP A 71 -23.03 -10.66 6.34
N GLU A 72 -22.62 -11.92 6.43
CA GLU A 72 -21.63 -12.46 7.39
C GLU A 72 -20.20 -11.91 7.11
N ALA A 73 -20.07 -10.93 6.22
CA ALA A 73 -18.80 -10.48 5.62
C ALA A 73 -18.06 -9.40 6.42
N THR A 74 -18.66 -8.83 7.47
CA THR A 74 -18.09 -7.69 8.24
C THR A 74 -18.10 -7.91 9.76
N ASN A 75 -17.87 -9.14 10.20
CA ASN A 75 -17.84 -9.49 11.61
C ASN A 75 -16.48 -9.17 12.25
N ILE A 76 -16.51 -8.76 13.53
CA ILE A 76 -15.30 -8.63 14.36
C ILE A 76 -15.32 -9.73 15.42
N ASP A 77 -14.29 -10.54 15.38
CA ASP A 77 -14.11 -11.66 16.30
C ASP A 77 -13.09 -11.28 17.40
N PRO A 78 -13.41 -11.40 18.69
CA PRO A 78 -12.43 -11.32 19.76
C PRO A 78 -11.50 -12.54 19.72
N PRO A 79 -10.20 -12.37 19.98
CA PRO A 79 -9.31 -13.50 20.20
C PRO A 79 -9.62 -14.10 21.58
N SER A 80 -10.32 -15.25 21.60
CA SER A 80 -10.24 -16.18 22.72
C SER A 80 -9.02 -17.10 22.51
N LEU A 81 -8.52 -17.76 23.57
CA LEU A 81 -7.22 -18.44 23.65
C LEU A 81 -6.84 -19.46 22.54
N ALA A 82 -7.71 -19.73 21.57
CA ALA A 82 -7.34 -20.41 20.32
C ALA A 82 -8.29 -20.14 19.13
N ASN A 83 -9.49 -19.56 19.36
CA ASN A 83 -10.52 -19.44 18.33
C ASN A 83 -11.00 -17.99 18.19
N TRP A 84 -11.01 -17.51 16.95
CA TRP A 84 -11.75 -16.32 16.53
C TRP A 84 -13.23 -16.71 16.49
N VAL A 85 -14.01 -16.15 17.42
CA VAL A 85 -15.43 -16.44 17.56
C VAL A 85 -16.19 -15.15 17.34
N TYR A 86 -17.29 -15.21 16.60
CA TYR A 86 -18.18 -14.08 16.41
C TYR A 86 -18.53 -13.36 17.73
N SER A 87 -18.36 -12.04 17.73
CA SER A 87 -18.89 -11.18 18.79
C SER A 87 -19.93 -10.21 18.24
N SER A 88 -21.17 -10.38 18.70
CA SER A 88 -22.25 -9.44 18.43
C SER A 88 -21.91 -8.03 18.89
N LYS A 89 -21.32 -7.89 20.09
CA LYS A 89 -20.97 -6.58 20.66
C LYS A 89 -19.97 -5.80 19.80
N LEU A 90 -18.88 -6.44 19.36
CA LEU A 90 -17.87 -5.78 18.54
C LEU A 90 -18.39 -5.50 17.13
N THR A 91 -19.16 -6.43 16.58
CA THR A 91 -19.76 -6.28 15.25
C THR A 91 -20.78 -5.13 15.22
N THR A 92 -21.68 -5.04 16.20
CA THR A 92 -22.63 -3.93 16.30
C THR A 92 -21.89 -2.60 16.43
N LEU A 93 -20.90 -2.50 17.33
CA LEU A 93 -20.10 -1.29 17.49
C LEU A 93 -19.41 -0.87 16.17
N TYR A 94 -18.87 -1.83 15.43
CA TYR A 94 -18.22 -1.56 14.15
C TYR A 94 -19.21 -1.07 13.09
N LEU A 95 -20.35 -1.73 12.95
CA LEU A 95 -21.39 -1.37 11.99
C LEU A 95 -22.02 -0.01 12.31
N ASP A 96 -22.19 0.32 13.59
CA ASP A 96 -22.67 1.63 14.05
C ASP A 96 -21.69 2.73 13.61
N VAL A 97 -20.39 2.52 13.85
CA VAL A 97 -19.33 3.46 13.42
C VAL A 97 -19.27 3.57 11.89
N LEU A 98 -19.44 2.47 11.14
CA LEU A 98 -19.48 2.54 9.67
C LEU A 98 -20.68 3.35 9.17
N THR A 99 -21.84 3.20 9.82
CA THR A 99 -23.06 3.96 9.47
C THR A 99 -22.88 5.44 9.78
N GLU A 100 -22.23 5.75 10.90
CA GLU A 100 -21.84 7.12 11.25
C GLU A 100 -20.84 7.71 10.27
N ILE A 101 -19.85 6.94 9.80
CA ILE A 101 -18.89 7.43 8.79
C ILE A 101 -19.59 7.65 7.44
N ALA A 102 -20.60 6.86 7.10
CA ALA A 102 -21.30 6.96 5.81
C ALA A 102 -22.14 8.24 5.65
N SER A 103 -22.58 8.89 6.74
CA SER A 103 -23.49 10.04 6.66
C SER A 103 -22.73 11.39 6.66
N PRO A 104 -22.09 11.86 7.75
CA PRO A 104 -21.24 13.05 7.77
C PRO A 104 -19.83 12.89 7.16
N GLY A 105 -19.35 11.66 6.93
CA GLY A 105 -17.94 11.42 6.60
C GLY A 105 -17.03 11.35 7.83
N THR A 106 -15.73 11.16 7.60
CA THR A 106 -14.70 11.11 8.65
C THR A 106 -13.48 11.95 8.28
N THR A 107 -12.74 12.41 9.28
CA THR A 107 -11.50 13.19 9.10
C THR A 107 -10.27 12.36 9.51
N PHE A 108 -9.19 12.54 8.76
CA PHE A 108 -7.86 12.00 9.02
C PHE A 108 -6.83 13.12 9.17
N GLU A 109 -7.26 14.33 9.52
CA GLU A 109 -6.37 15.46 9.73
C GLU A 109 -5.32 15.14 10.82
N HIS A 110 -4.09 15.58 10.58
CA HIS A 110 -2.92 15.32 11.43
C HIS A 110 -2.51 13.83 11.54
N LYS A 111 -3.15 12.94 10.77
CA LYS A 111 -2.76 11.53 10.70
C LYS A 111 -1.72 11.29 9.63
N ASN A 112 -0.76 10.46 9.98
CA ASN A 112 0.38 10.09 9.15
C ASN A 112 0.27 8.61 8.75
N ALA A 113 0.10 8.34 7.46
CA ALA A 113 -0.11 6.98 6.94
C ALA A 113 1.01 6.56 5.99
N SER A 114 1.46 5.31 6.08
CA SER A 114 2.38 4.68 5.12
C SER A 114 1.67 3.57 4.35
N LEU A 115 1.62 3.70 3.04
CA LEU A 115 1.00 2.73 2.13
C LEU A 115 2.06 2.06 1.24
N THR A 116 1.97 0.74 1.13
CA THR A 116 2.77 -0.08 0.21
C THR A 116 1.85 -0.89 -0.69
N GLY A 117 2.27 -1.19 -1.92
CA GLY A 117 1.43 -1.94 -2.86
C GLY A 117 0.26 -1.13 -3.46
N VAL A 118 0.39 0.20 -3.49
CA VAL A 118 -0.57 1.05 -4.22
C VAL A 118 -0.20 0.97 -5.70
N CYS A 119 -1.09 0.40 -6.49
CA CYS A 119 -0.92 0.19 -7.93
C CYS A 119 -2.21 0.64 -8.62
N LYS A 120 -2.13 0.95 -9.92
CA LYS A 120 -3.33 1.29 -10.69
C LYS A 120 -4.36 0.16 -10.57
N ALA A 121 -5.61 0.54 -10.28
CA ALA A 121 -6.72 -0.39 -10.03
C ALA A 121 -6.52 -1.35 -8.84
N SER A 122 -5.77 -0.94 -7.81
CA SER A 122 -5.69 -1.68 -6.54
C SER A 122 -6.57 -1.04 -5.46
N ILE A 123 -6.96 -1.85 -4.46
CA ILE A 123 -7.69 -1.40 -3.26
C ILE A 123 -6.96 -0.24 -2.57
N GLY A 124 -5.62 -0.23 -2.62
CA GLY A 124 -4.80 0.82 -2.02
C GLY A 124 -5.03 2.21 -2.62
N VAL A 125 -5.52 2.32 -3.86
CA VAL A 125 -5.81 3.61 -4.50
C VAL A 125 -7.05 4.27 -3.88
N GLU A 126 -8.10 3.49 -3.65
CA GLU A 126 -9.33 4.01 -3.04
C GLU A 126 -9.08 4.42 -1.58
N ILE A 127 -8.30 3.63 -0.84
CA ILE A 127 -7.88 4.02 0.52
C ILE A 127 -7.02 5.30 0.50
N LEU A 128 -6.10 5.41 -0.48
CA LEU A 128 -5.31 6.63 -0.65
C LEU A 128 -6.20 7.86 -0.88
N LYS A 129 -7.20 7.76 -1.77
CA LYS A 129 -8.17 8.84 -2.01
C LYS A 129 -8.91 9.20 -0.72
N GLY A 130 -9.42 8.22 0.02
CA GLY A 130 -10.12 8.45 1.29
C GLY A 130 -9.26 9.15 2.35
N LEU A 131 -8.00 8.73 2.51
CA LEU A 131 -7.05 9.35 3.45
C LEU A 131 -6.71 10.80 3.05
N LEU A 132 -6.49 11.05 1.76
CA LEU A 132 -6.17 12.39 1.24
C LEU A 132 -7.37 13.33 1.37
N SER A 133 -8.57 12.88 1.06
CA SER A 133 -9.81 13.66 1.25
C SER A 133 -10.02 14.00 2.72
N GLY A 134 -9.68 13.08 3.63
CA GLY A 134 -9.73 13.32 5.07
C GLY A 134 -8.62 14.21 5.63
N GLY A 135 -7.66 14.70 4.84
CA GLY A 135 -6.62 15.62 5.31
C GLY A 135 -5.36 14.93 5.86
N ALA A 136 -5.17 13.65 5.58
CA ALA A 136 -4.00 12.90 6.05
C ALA A 136 -2.71 13.28 5.31
N HIS A 137 -1.58 13.08 5.99
CA HIS A 137 -0.27 13.01 5.36
C HIS A 137 0.05 11.55 5.00
N VAL A 138 0.10 11.26 3.71
CA VAL A 138 0.27 9.91 3.19
C VAL A 138 1.61 9.75 2.49
N ILE A 139 2.39 8.75 2.91
CA ILE A 139 3.56 8.26 2.19
C ILE A 139 3.14 7.05 1.37
N VAL A 140 3.27 7.16 0.06
CA VAL A 140 3.08 6.04 -0.87
C VAL A 140 4.43 5.56 -1.37
N THR A 141 4.61 4.25 -1.34
CA THR A 141 5.81 3.60 -1.85
C THR A 141 5.55 2.91 -3.17
N THR A 142 6.49 3.01 -4.10
CA THR A 142 6.42 2.33 -5.40
C THR A 142 7.75 1.67 -5.73
N SER A 143 7.68 0.40 -6.18
CA SER A 143 8.83 -0.32 -6.71
C SER A 143 9.18 0.10 -8.15
N ARG A 144 8.26 0.80 -8.84
CA ARG A 144 8.41 1.30 -10.21
C ARG A 144 8.35 2.81 -10.22
N TYR A 145 9.38 3.45 -9.70
CA TYR A 145 9.47 4.90 -9.67
C TYR A 145 9.86 5.45 -11.05
N SER A 146 8.92 6.13 -11.69
CA SER A 146 9.07 6.71 -13.03
C SER A 146 8.27 8.00 -13.13
N ARG A 147 8.53 8.83 -14.15
CA ARG A 147 7.75 10.05 -14.38
C ARG A 147 6.26 9.77 -14.55
N ALA A 148 5.89 8.72 -15.30
CA ALA A 148 4.50 8.32 -15.48
C ALA A 148 3.82 7.91 -14.16
N THR A 149 4.56 7.20 -13.29
CA THR A 149 4.08 6.82 -11.95
C THR A 149 3.83 8.06 -11.08
N VAL A 150 4.71 9.04 -11.17
CA VAL A 150 4.60 10.30 -10.42
C VAL A 150 3.42 11.13 -10.93
N GLU A 151 3.26 11.27 -12.24
CA GLU A 151 2.12 11.96 -12.87
C GLU A 151 0.78 11.30 -12.48
N TYR A 152 0.75 9.96 -12.38
CA TYR A 152 -0.43 9.23 -11.90
C TYR A 152 -0.81 9.60 -10.46
N TYR A 153 0.15 9.60 -9.53
CA TYR A 153 -0.11 10.01 -8.14
C TYR A 153 -0.44 11.49 -8.00
N GLN A 154 0.13 12.32 -8.86
CA GLN A 154 -0.19 13.74 -8.92
C GLN A 154 -1.64 13.97 -9.34
N ALA A 155 -2.13 13.26 -10.35
CA ALA A 155 -3.53 13.34 -10.77
C ALA A 155 -4.49 12.94 -9.63
N ILE A 156 -4.17 11.86 -8.89
CA ILE A 156 -4.95 11.45 -7.71
C ILE A 156 -4.97 12.57 -6.65
N TYR A 157 -3.82 13.19 -6.37
CA TYR A 157 -3.74 14.26 -5.39
C TYR A 157 -4.52 15.51 -5.82
N GLN A 158 -4.55 15.82 -7.12
CA GLN A 158 -5.34 16.93 -7.66
C GLN A 158 -6.86 16.67 -7.55
N GLU A 159 -7.27 15.41 -7.67
CA GLU A 159 -8.67 14.98 -7.57
C GLU A 159 -9.15 14.92 -6.10
N ALA A 160 -8.36 14.33 -5.20
CA ALA A 160 -8.79 13.97 -3.84
C ALA A 160 -8.07 14.72 -2.71
N GLY A 161 -7.04 15.53 -3.01
CA GLY A 161 -6.28 16.24 -1.98
C GLY A 161 -7.10 17.33 -1.30
N SER A 162 -7.31 17.22 0.01
CA SER A 162 -7.96 18.25 0.81
C SER A 162 -6.96 19.19 1.51
N ARG A 163 -7.46 20.26 2.13
CA ARG A 163 -6.62 21.20 2.87
C ARG A 163 -5.92 20.48 4.03
N GLY A 164 -4.62 20.70 4.18
CA GLY A 164 -3.82 20.04 5.21
C GLY A 164 -3.37 18.62 4.82
N SER A 165 -3.90 18.04 3.74
CA SER A 165 -3.39 16.76 3.23
C SER A 165 -2.00 16.92 2.60
N ARG A 166 -1.23 15.84 2.59
CA ARG A 166 0.09 15.80 1.93
C ARG A 166 0.33 14.42 1.34
N LEU A 167 0.83 14.34 0.12
CA LEU A 167 1.21 13.08 -0.53
C LEU A 167 2.71 13.06 -0.79
N THR A 168 3.42 12.05 -0.31
CA THR A 168 4.84 11.83 -0.62
C THR A 168 5.02 10.49 -1.32
N VAL A 169 5.60 10.50 -2.52
CA VAL A 169 5.88 9.29 -3.30
C VAL A 169 7.35 8.94 -3.18
N LEU A 170 7.64 7.74 -2.68
CA LEU A 170 8.99 7.22 -2.45
C LEU A 170 9.29 6.01 -3.35
N PRO A 171 10.48 5.94 -3.99
CA PRO A 171 10.99 4.68 -4.50
C PRO A 171 11.29 3.74 -3.33
N PHE A 172 10.81 2.50 -3.39
CA PHE A 172 10.99 1.54 -2.30
C PHE A 172 10.83 0.10 -2.79
N ASN A 173 11.80 -0.75 -2.46
CA ASN A 173 11.73 -2.18 -2.68
C ASN A 173 11.49 -2.92 -1.36
N GLN A 174 10.26 -3.37 -1.10
CA GLN A 174 9.95 -4.14 0.10
C GLN A 174 10.69 -5.49 0.18
N GLY A 175 11.26 -6.01 -0.91
CA GLY A 175 12.11 -7.20 -0.88
C GLY A 175 13.52 -6.94 -0.34
N SER A 176 13.98 -5.69 -0.41
CA SER A 176 15.30 -5.28 0.11
C SER A 176 15.21 -5.06 1.62
N LYS A 177 16.14 -5.69 2.38
CA LYS A 177 16.24 -5.45 3.82
C LYS A 177 16.70 -4.01 4.11
N GLN A 178 17.67 -3.54 3.33
CA GLN A 178 18.23 -2.20 3.45
C GLN A 178 17.16 -1.14 3.23
N ASP A 179 16.33 -1.28 2.19
CA ASP A 179 15.24 -0.32 1.93
C ASP A 179 14.24 -0.27 3.08
N VAL A 180 13.97 -1.40 3.75
CA VAL A 180 13.04 -1.47 4.90
C VAL A 180 13.62 -0.77 6.13
N GLU A 181 14.92 -0.94 6.39
CA GLU A 181 15.63 -0.31 7.51
C GLU A 181 15.84 1.20 7.26
N ASP A 182 16.31 1.55 6.06
CA ASP A 182 16.60 2.92 5.63
C ASP A 182 15.41 3.61 4.96
N LYS A 183 14.17 3.18 5.25
CA LYS A 183 12.96 3.63 4.53
C LYS A 183 12.69 5.14 4.54
N GLY A 184 13.55 5.96 5.15
CA GLY A 184 13.49 7.42 5.06
C GLY A 184 12.19 7.99 5.61
N LEU A 185 11.41 7.19 6.35
CA LEU A 185 10.22 7.61 7.05
C LEU A 185 10.67 8.56 8.15
N ALA A 186 10.75 9.85 7.81
CA ALA A 186 11.14 10.95 8.67
C ALA A 186 9.96 11.46 9.51
N MET A 187 8.85 10.73 9.54
CA MET A 187 7.64 11.09 10.25
C MET A 187 7.17 9.96 11.15
N ASP A 188 6.51 10.37 12.24
CA ASP A 188 5.85 9.46 13.16
C ASP A 188 4.54 8.92 12.55
N LEU A 189 4.40 7.60 12.41
CA LEU A 189 3.27 6.99 11.71
C LEU A 189 2.10 6.65 12.67
N ASP A 190 0.89 6.97 12.23
CA ASP A 190 -0.37 6.50 12.84
C ASP A 190 -0.88 5.22 12.16
N TYR A 191 -0.71 5.11 10.83
CA TYR A 191 -1.24 3.98 10.07
C TYR A 191 -0.16 3.34 9.18
N ILE A 192 -0.16 2.01 9.13
CA ILE A 192 0.59 1.22 8.14
C ILE A 192 -0.39 0.32 7.38
N LEU A 193 -0.38 0.44 6.06
CA LEU A 193 -1.14 -0.40 5.14
C LEU A 193 -0.16 -1.18 4.24
N PRO A 194 0.26 -2.38 4.68
CA PRO A 194 1.30 -3.17 4.03
C PRO A 194 0.72 -4.05 2.90
N PHE A 195 0.13 -3.46 1.86
CA PHE A 195 -0.49 -4.21 0.75
C PHE A 195 0.49 -4.60 -0.37
N ALA A 196 1.80 -4.52 -0.14
CA ALA A 196 2.78 -4.99 -1.11
C ALA A 196 2.71 -6.52 -1.26
N ALA A 197 2.46 -6.98 -2.48
CA ALA A 197 2.38 -8.38 -2.84
C ALA A 197 3.06 -8.64 -4.18
N ILE A 198 3.51 -9.88 -4.39
CA ILE A 198 4.01 -10.37 -5.67
C ILE A 198 3.11 -11.55 -6.08
N PRO A 199 2.57 -11.58 -7.32
CA PRO A 199 1.71 -12.68 -7.74
C PRO A 199 2.53 -13.96 -7.97
N GLU A 200 2.05 -15.06 -7.42
CA GLU A 200 2.70 -16.39 -7.44
C GLU A 200 1.87 -17.48 -8.14
N ASN A 201 0.81 -17.10 -8.86
CA ASN A 201 -0.14 -18.05 -9.47
C ASN A 201 0.56 -19.15 -10.31
N GLY A 202 0.01 -20.37 -10.23
CA GLY A 202 0.52 -21.54 -10.95
C GLY A 202 1.72 -22.23 -10.31
N ARG A 203 1.99 -21.98 -9.03
CA ARG A 203 3.05 -22.68 -8.27
C ARG A 203 2.42 -23.53 -7.18
N GLU A 204 2.63 -24.84 -7.30
CA GLU A 204 2.33 -25.81 -6.25
C GLU A 204 3.56 -26.01 -5.34
N ILE A 205 3.41 -26.83 -4.30
CA ILE A 205 4.47 -27.12 -3.33
C ILE A 205 5.73 -27.74 -3.96
N ASN A 206 5.59 -28.43 -5.09
CA ASN A 206 6.71 -29.03 -5.83
C ASN A 206 7.45 -28.02 -6.73
N GLY A 207 6.90 -26.82 -6.92
CA GLY A 207 7.35 -25.82 -7.90
C GLY A 207 7.74 -24.47 -7.26
N LEU A 208 8.17 -24.47 -6.00
CA LEU A 208 8.65 -23.27 -5.33
C LEU A 208 9.99 -22.82 -5.96
N ASP A 209 9.97 -21.63 -6.56
CA ASP A 209 11.10 -21.00 -7.24
C ASP A 209 11.61 -19.75 -6.48
N ASP A 210 12.68 -19.14 -6.98
CA ASP A 210 13.25 -17.90 -6.42
C ASP A 210 12.20 -16.77 -6.29
N ARG A 211 11.21 -16.76 -7.19
CA ARG A 211 10.13 -15.78 -7.16
C ARG A 211 9.20 -16.03 -5.97
N SER A 212 8.95 -17.29 -5.63
CA SER A 212 8.17 -17.63 -4.46
C SER A 212 8.86 -17.25 -3.14
N GLU A 213 10.16 -17.53 -3.04
CA GLU A 213 10.95 -17.10 -1.89
C GLU A 213 10.92 -15.57 -1.73
N LEU A 214 11.06 -14.83 -2.84
CA LEU A 214 11.00 -13.38 -2.84
C LEU A 214 9.61 -12.87 -2.42
N ALA A 215 8.53 -13.48 -2.91
CA ALA A 215 7.17 -13.09 -2.58
C ALA A 215 6.88 -13.29 -1.08
N HIS A 216 7.22 -14.46 -0.53
CA HIS A 216 7.13 -14.74 0.91
C HIS A 216 7.98 -13.77 1.72
N ARG A 217 9.18 -13.43 1.23
CA ARG A 217 10.05 -12.45 1.88
C ARG A 217 9.37 -11.08 1.96
N VAL A 218 8.77 -10.61 0.86
CA VAL A 218 8.04 -9.33 0.79
C VAL A 218 6.82 -9.31 1.71
N MET A 219 5.99 -10.35 1.65
CA MET A 219 4.67 -10.39 2.30
C MET A 219 4.74 -10.71 3.80
N LEU A 220 5.76 -11.45 4.26
CA LEU A 220 5.88 -11.84 5.67
C LEU A 220 7.12 -11.27 6.34
N THR A 221 8.32 -11.76 6.00
CA THR A 221 9.53 -11.44 6.78
C THR A 221 9.87 -9.96 6.77
N ASN A 222 9.75 -9.29 5.63
CA ASN A 222 10.04 -7.86 5.52
C ASN A 222 8.90 -6.98 6.02
N LEU A 223 7.67 -7.47 6.04
CA LEU A 223 6.56 -6.80 6.73
C LEU A 223 6.84 -6.74 8.25
N LEU A 224 7.27 -7.86 8.85
CA LEU A 224 7.65 -7.88 10.27
C LEU A 224 8.85 -6.96 10.56
N ARG A 225 9.85 -6.95 9.67
CA ARG A 225 10.97 -6.00 9.78
C ARG A 225 10.49 -4.55 9.71
N LEU A 226 9.59 -4.23 8.79
CA LEU A 226 9.01 -2.89 8.67
C LEU A 226 8.31 -2.45 9.97
N MET A 227 7.50 -3.32 10.56
CA MET A 227 6.85 -3.06 11.87
C MET A 227 7.90 -2.88 12.98
N GLY A 228 8.94 -3.71 12.99
CA GLY A 228 10.06 -3.62 13.92
C GLY A 228 10.80 -2.29 13.84
N GLU A 229 11.05 -1.78 12.63
CA GLU A 229 11.72 -0.49 12.42
C GLU A 229 10.87 0.69 12.86
N VAL A 230 9.55 0.67 12.63
CA VAL A 230 8.64 1.69 13.15
C VAL A 230 8.63 1.67 14.68
N LYS A 231 8.59 0.49 15.29
CA LYS A 231 8.70 0.33 16.74
C LYS A 231 10.02 0.91 17.29
N LYS A 232 11.16 0.57 16.67
CA LYS A 232 12.47 1.10 17.07
C LYS A 232 12.51 2.62 17.00
N LYS A 233 12.01 3.23 15.92
CA LYS A 233 11.96 4.69 15.76
C LYS A 233 11.10 5.37 16.80
N LYS A 234 9.89 4.88 17.05
CA LYS A 234 9.02 5.42 18.12
C LYS A 234 9.66 5.30 19.49
N HIS A 235 10.29 4.16 19.78
CA HIS A 235 11.00 3.95 21.04
C HIS A 235 12.18 4.92 21.20
N ALA A 236 13.00 5.11 20.16
CA ALA A 236 14.11 6.06 20.16
C ALA A 236 13.65 7.51 20.38
N LEU A 237 12.50 7.88 19.80
CA LEU A 237 11.87 9.20 19.98
C LEU A 237 11.03 9.31 21.26
N LYS A 238 10.99 8.27 22.11
CA LYS A 238 10.19 8.20 23.35
C LYS A 238 8.69 8.46 23.13
N LEU A 239 8.15 8.06 21.98
CA LEU A 239 6.73 8.18 21.65
C LEU A 239 5.95 6.98 22.20
N VAL A 240 5.41 7.14 23.42
CA VAL A 240 4.68 6.07 24.13
C VAL A 240 3.17 6.15 23.93
N THR A 241 2.62 7.35 23.76
CA THR A 241 1.17 7.63 23.78
C THR A 241 0.52 7.67 22.40
N ARG A 242 1.27 7.34 21.34
CA ARG A 242 0.78 7.37 19.96
C ARG A 242 1.14 6.08 19.24
N PRO A 243 0.35 5.00 19.41
CA PRO A 243 0.60 3.73 18.74
C PRO A 243 0.39 3.85 17.22
N THR A 244 1.04 2.98 16.46
CA THR A 244 0.74 2.80 15.04
C THR A 244 -0.25 1.65 14.87
N GLN A 245 -1.36 1.90 14.18
CA GLN A 245 -2.28 0.87 13.74
C GLN A 245 -1.80 0.25 12.43
N VAL A 246 -1.75 -1.08 12.38
CA VAL A 246 -1.34 -1.83 11.18
C VAL A 246 -2.55 -2.59 10.66
N VAL A 247 -2.96 -2.30 9.42
CA VAL A 247 -4.09 -2.98 8.78
C VAL A 247 -3.55 -4.17 8.00
N LEU A 248 -3.55 -5.36 8.62
CA LEU A 248 -2.98 -6.56 8.00
C LEU A 248 -3.91 -7.10 6.90
N PRO A 249 -3.42 -7.26 5.65
CA PRO A 249 -4.18 -7.91 4.60
C PRO A 249 -4.17 -9.43 4.81
N LEU A 250 -5.12 -9.92 5.61
CA LEU A 250 -5.31 -11.36 5.81
C LEU A 250 -6.13 -11.96 4.66
N SER A 251 -5.97 -13.26 4.45
CA SER A 251 -6.74 -14.03 3.47
C SER A 251 -7.66 -15.01 4.21
N PRO A 252 -8.95 -15.11 3.84
CA PRO A 252 -9.82 -16.17 4.36
C PRO A 252 -9.43 -17.55 3.84
N ASN A 253 -8.66 -17.60 2.74
CA ASN A 253 -8.14 -18.83 2.16
C ASN A 253 -6.73 -19.14 2.70
N HIS A 254 -6.57 -20.32 3.29
CA HIS A 254 -5.29 -20.87 3.78
C HIS A 254 -4.92 -22.17 3.05
N GLY A 255 -4.92 -22.16 1.72
CA GLY A 255 -4.55 -23.32 0.90
C GLY A 255 -5.73 -24.19 0.42
N ASN A 256 -6.96 -23.68 0.53
CA ASN A 256 -8.16 -24.31 -0.04
C ASN A 256 -8.21 -24.18 -1.56
N PHE A 257 -7.61 -23.11 -2.10
CA PHE A 257 -7.41 -22.93 -3.54
C PHE A 257 -5.96 -23.29 -3.90
N GLY A 258 -5.82 -24.11 -4.93
CA GLY A 258 -4.58 -24.48 -5.62
C GLY A 258 -4.92 -24.81 -7.08
N ASN A 259 -3.90 -24.78 -7.96
CA ASN A 259 -4.04 -25.33 -9.31
C ASN A 259 -3.62 -26.78 -9.31
#